data_AF-A0A956XTT9-F1
#
_entry.id   AF-A0A956XTT9-F1
#
_cell.length_a   1.000
_cell.length_b   1.000
_cell.length_c   1.000
_cell.angle_alpha   90.00
_cell.angle_beta   90.00
_cell.angle_gamma   90.00
#
_symmetry.space_group_name_H-M   'P 1'
#
loop_
_entity.id
_entity.type
_entity.pdbx_description
1 polymer ?
#
loop_
_entity_poly.entity_id
_entity_poly.type
_entity_poly.pdbx_seq_one_letter_code
_entity_poly.pdbx_strand_id
1 'polypeptide(L)'
;MTQSAQPHLFWIHTVSLPDQLDSATWLDTTQALRSMGWQVTLISSGSREGTASLRGIYYTVVSKPNVYFLGQLLYHLKLSRRILSNWRNIDIILFHQMSSFWMIPLRLLSLFLWKRPLFVLDTRTLPMEHTENLGLKDRLRVAFFMFVTNYSRLWVDGQLAITEPMAEAIKIPPRQYWGVWPSGVDAERFQDVQTERHWPQAGDPVRYVYVGALSTERNLLGFCRALEQANAEGIPCEMLIVGGGTQEADLKALAATSEGRIQMLPPVPHDQIPELLMQAHIGVLPFPDEQRF
;
A
#
# COMPACT_ATOMS: atom_id res chain seq x y z
N MET A 1 24.31 28.46 -17.35
CA MET A 1 23.13 27.80 -16.76
C MET A 1 23.64 26.73 -15.80
N THR A 2 23.61 27.00 -14.50
CA THR A 2 23.96 26.02 -13.46
C THR A 2 22.92 24.91 -13.50
N GLN A 3 23.32 23.67 -13.79
CA GLN A 3 22.46 22.50 -13.59
C GLN A 3 21.91 22.57 -12.16
N SER A 4 20.61 22.75 -12.00
CA SER A 4 19.98 22.63 -10.69
C SER A 4 20.27 21.23 -10.17
N ALA A 5 20.81 21.12 -8.95
CA ALA A 5 21.05 19.82 -8.33
C ALA A 5 19.75 18.99 -8.35
N GLN A 6 19.85 17.72 -8.73
CA GLN A 6 18.70 16.81 -8.77
C GLN A 6 18.14 16.66 -7.35
N PRO A 7 16.82 16.84 -7.14
CA PRO A 7 16.22 16.69 -5.82
C PRO A 7 16.32 15.24 -5.33
N HIS A 8 16.69 15.07 -4.06
CA HIS A 8 16.90 13.75 -3.44
C HIS A 8 15.83 13.43 -2.40
N LEU A 9 15.01 12.42 -2.72
CA LEU A 9 14.01 11.81 -1.86
C LEU A 9 14.54 10.54 -1.18
N PHE A 10 14.53 10.53 0.15
CA PHE A 10 14.65 9.32 0.97
C PHE A 10 13.25 8.82 1.33
N TRP A 11 12.82 7.70 0.75
CA TRP A 11 11.48 7.13 0.98
C TRP A 11 11.57 5.89 1.86
N ILE A 12 11.05 5.99 3.08
CA ILE A 12 11.16 4.98 4.12
C ILE A 12 9.91 4.10 4.15
N HIS A 13 10.09 2.82 3.80
CA HIS A 13 9.11 1.76 3.95
C HIS A 13 9.62 0.71 4.95
N THR A 14 8.88 0.48 6.05
CA THR A 14 9.36 -0.32 7.18
C THR A 14 9.09 -1.82 7.07
N VAL A 15 8.44 -2.24 5.99
CA VAL A 15 8.12 -3.64 5.68
C VAL A 15 9.00 -4.12 4.54
N SER A 16 9.05 -5.42 4.32
CA SER A 16 9.85 -6.07 3.28
C SER A 16 9.07 -6.03 1.96
N LEU A 17 9.55 -5.28 0.97
CA LEU A 17 8.89 -5.14 -0.33
C LEU A 17 8.58 -6.48 -1.04
N PRO A 18 9.48 -7.49 -1.04
CA PRO A 18 9.17 -8.79 -1.66
C PRO A 18 7.98 -9.51 -1.04
N ASP A 19 7.65 -9.22 0.22
CA ASP A 19 6.61 -9.92 0.98
C ASP A 19 5.26 -9.16 0.94
N GLN A 20 5.13 -8.11 0.11
CA GLN A 20 3.95 -7.25 0.06
C GLN A 20 3.25 -7.32 -1.30
N LEU A 21 1.93 -7.57 -1.27
CA LEU A 21 1.07 -7.61 -2.46
C LEU A 21 0.98 -6.24 -3.15
N ASP A 22 1.09 -5.15 -2.40
CA ASP A 22 1.01 -3.78 -2.88
C ASP A 22 2.38 -3.16 -3.20
N SER A 23 3.44 -3.97 -3.28
CA SER A 23 4.83 -3.54 -3.52
C SER A 23 5.02 -2.63 -4.75
N ALA A 24 4.17 -2.80 -5.78
CA ALA A 24 4.09 -1.96 -6.97
C ALA A 24 3.94 -0.47 -6.63
N THR A 25 3.19 -0.14 -5.59
CA THR A 25 2.92 1.25 -5.15
C THR A 25 4.22 2.01 -4.87
N TRP A 26 5.21 1.36 -4.27
CA TRP A 26 6.49 2.00 -3.97
C TRP A 26 7.49 1.87 -5.11
N LEU A 27 7.55 0.69 -5.75
CA LEU A 27 8.51 0.41 -6.81
C LEU A 27 8.24 1.26 -8.05
N ASP A 28 7.02 1.18 -8.59
CA ASP A 28 6.68 1.82 -9.86
C ASP A 28 6.69 3.35 -9.71
N THR A 29 6.23 3.86 -8.57
CA THR A 29 6.34 5.29 -8.23
C THR A 29 7.79 5.73 -8.08
N THR A 30 8.66 4.91 -7.48
CA THR A 30 10.10 5.19 -7.39
C THR A 30 10.72 5.27 -8.79
N GLN A 31 10.35 4.37 -9.69
CA GLN A 31 10.84 4.38 -11.06
C GLN A 31 10.34 5.61 -11.83
N ALA A 32 9.07 5.98 -11.67
CA ALA A 32 8.49 7.16 -12.30
C ALA A 32 9.14 8.46 -11.80
N LEU A 33 9.40 8.60 -10.50
CA LEU A 33 10.12 9.76 -9.98
C LEU A 33 11.55 9.83 -10.52
N ARG A 34 12.25 8.69 -10.62
CA ARG A 34 13.59 8.62 -11.21
C ARG A 34 13.60 9.02 -12.67
N SER A 35 12.61 8.61 -13.47
CA SER A 35 12.49 9.03 -14.88
C SER A 35 12.20 10.53 -15.03
N MET A 36 11.56 11.15 -14.04
CA MET A 36 11.38 12.61 -13.94
C MET A 36 12.63 13.36 -13.44
N GLY A 37 13.76 12.67 -13.24
CA GLY A 37 15.03 13.28 -12.84
C GLY A 37 15.25 13.43 -11.33
N TRP A 38 14.42 12.79 -10.50
CA TRP A 38 14.64 12.74 -9.06
C TRP A 38 15.64 11.66 -8.69
N GLN A 39 16.51 11.96 -7.71
CA GLN A 39 17.22 10.91 -7.02
C GLN A 39 16.30 10.32 -5.94
N VAL A 40 15.98 9.02 -6.04
CA VAL A 40 15.11 8.35 -5.05
C VAL A 40 15.86 7.20 -4.39
N THR A 41 16.05 7.29 -3.08
CA THR A 41 16.52 6.19 -2.23
C THR A 41 15.32 5.57 -1.53
N LEU A 42 14.72 4.56 -2.18
CA LEU A 42 13.69 3.72 -1.57
C LEU A 42 14.33 2.77 -0.55
N ILE A 43 13.83 2.78 0.67
CA ILE A 43 14.34 1.97 1.78
C ILE A 43 13.26 0.96 2.18
N SER A 44 13.65 -0.30 2.27
CA SER A 44 12.82 -1.43 2.73
C SER A 44 13.49 -2.12 3.91
N SER A 45 12.70 -2.84 4.72
CA SER A 45 13.26 -3.80 5.68
C SER A 45 13.64 -5.12 5.00
N GLY A 46 14.50 -5.91 5.63
CA GLY A 46 14.86 -7.27 5.17
C GLY A 46 15.80 -7.99 6.15
N SER A 47 16.26 -9.19 5.79
CA SER A 47 17.15 -10.00 6.63
C SER A 47 18.62 -9.53 6.57
N ARG A 48 19.08 -9.04 5.41
CA ARG A 48 20.46 -8.61 5.17
C ARG A 48 20.52 -7.18 4.64
N GLU A 49 21.47 -6.40 5.13
CA GLU A 49 21.72 -5.04 4.62
C GLU A 49 22.35 -5.07 3.23
N GLY A 50 21.98 -4.09 2.40
CA GLY A 50 22.59 -3.91 1.08
C GLY A 50 21.67 -3.21 0.11
N THR A 51 21.99 -3.38 -1.17
CA THR A 51 21.12 -3.00 -2.28
C THR A 51 20.47 -4.27 -2.82
N ALA A 52 19.18 -4.21 -3.09
CA ALA A 52 18.43 -5.27 -3.74
C ALA A 52 17.69 -4.71 -4.96
N SER A 53 17.20 -5.58 -5.82
CA SER A 53 16.37 -5.22 -6.97
C SER A 53 15.13 -6.10 -7.01
N LEU A 54 13.98 -5.50 -7.24
CA LEU A 54 12.73 -6.21 -7.50
C LEU A 54 12.10 -5.59 -8.74
N ARG A 55 11.73 -6.41 -9.73
CA ARG A 55 11.19 -5.95 -11.03
C ARG A 55 12.10 -4.92 -11.74
N GLY A 56 13.42 -5.11 -11.65
CA GLY A 56 14.41 -4.19 -12.23
C GLY A 56 14.62 -2.89 -11.44
N ILE A 57 13.90 -2.69 -10.33
CA ILE A 57 13.94 -1.44 -9.56
C ILE A 57 14.79 -1.64 -8.32
N TYR A 58 15.88 -0.87 -8.22
CA TYR A 58 16.79 -0.94 -7.09
C TYR A 58 16.25 -0.23 -5.86
N TYR A 59 16.39 -0.88 -4.70
CA TYR A 59 16.05 -0.33 -3.39
C TYR A 59 17.11 -0.73 -2.35
N THR A 60 17.14 0.02 -1.26
CA THR A 60 18.08 -0.17 -0.16
C THR A 60 17.43 -1.00 0.94
N VAL A 61 18.09 -2.08 1.35
CA VAL A 61 17.65 -2.93 2.46
C VAL A 61 18.33 -2.50 3.75
N VAL A 62 17.52 -2.28 4.79
CA VAL A 62 17.97 -2.13 6.17
C VAL A 62 17.55 -3.37 6.94
N SER A 63 18.51 -4.04 7.59
CA SER A 63 18.21 -5.27 8.30
C SER A 63 17.29 -5.03 9.50
N LYS A 64 16.30 -5.90 9.65
CA LYS A 64 15.34 -5.90 10.76
C LYS A 64 15.26 -7.31 11.35
N PRO A 65 15.89 -7.57 12.51
CA PRO A 65 15.84 -8.89 13.12
C PRO A 65 14.42 -9.22 13.57
N ASN A 66 14.04 -10.50 13.51
CA ASN A 66 12.70 -10.98 13.85
C ASN A 66 12.52 -11.14 15.39
N VAL A 67 12.82 -10.08 16.13
CA VAL A 67 12.61 -10.01 17.58
C VAL A 67 11.63 -8.86 17.83
N TYR A 68 10.49 -9.16 18.46
CA TYR A 68 9.43 -8.18 18.71
C TYR A 68 9.98 -6.94 19.43
N PHE A 69 9.60 -5.75 18.96
CA PHE A 69 10.08 -4.42 19.40
C PHE A 69 11.58 -4.15 19.19
N LEU A 70 12.49 -5.03 19.62
CA LEU A 70 13.93 -4.86 19.44
C LEU A 70 14.32 -4.76 17.97
N GLY A 71 13.67 -5.53 17.09
CA GLY A 71 13.84 -5.43 15.66
C GLY A 71 13.46 -4.06 15.11
N GLN A 72 12.40 -3.45 15.62
CA GLN A 72 11.97 -2.10 15.23
C GLN A 72 12.98 -1.04 15.68
N LEU A 73 13.47 -1.13 16.92
CA LEU A 73 14.50 -0.24 17.45
C LEU A 73 15.80 -0.32 16.63
N LEU A 74 16.33 -1.53 16.44
CA LEU A 74 17.58 -1.74 15.69
C LEU A 74 17.46 -1.29 14.23
N TYR A 75 16.33 -1.56 13.58
CA TYR A 75 16.04 -1.05 12.23
C TYR A 75 16.11 0.49 12.21
N HIS A 76 15.47 1.18 13.15
CA HIS A 76 15.45 2.65 13.16
C HIS A 76 16.80 3.27 13.55
N LEU A 77 17.60 2.62 14.40
CA LEU A 77 18.97 3.06 14.70
C LEU A 77 19.85 2.99 13.45
N LYS A 78 19.75 1.88 12.70
CA LYS A 78 20.49 1.68 11.43
C LYS A 78 20.03 2.65 10.35
N LEU A 79 18.72 2.83 10.22
CA LEU A 79 18.12 3.82 9.33
C LEU A 79 18.62 5.23 9.65
N SER A 80 18.60 5.62 10.93
CA SER A 80 19.09 6.92 11.39
C SER A 80 20.56 7.13 11.04
N ARG A 81 21.42 6.13 11.29
CA ARG A 81 22.83 6.19 10.89
C ARG A 81 23.00 6.44 9.38
N ARG A 82 22.19 5.77 8.54
CA ARG A 82 22.24 5.92 7.08
C ARG A 82 21.69 7.27 6.61
N ILE A 83 20.66 7.81 7.26
CA ILE A 83 20.17 9.16 6.99
C ILE A 83 21.26 10.18 7.35
N LEU A 84 21.89 10.05 8.51
CA LEU A 84 22.98 10.93 8.96
C LEU A 84 24.18 10.89 8.03
N SER A 85 24.57 9.71 7.52
CA SER A 85 25.69 9.60 6.57
C SER A 85 25.42 10.26 5.22
N ASN A 86 24.14 10.46 4.86
CA ASN A 86 23.73 11.08 3.59
C ASN A 86 23.10 12.47 3.78
N TRP A 87 23.10 13.00 5.01
CA TRP A 87 22.29 14.16 5.43
C TRP A 87 22.38 15.37 4.49
N ARG A 88 23.60 15.69 4.03
CA ARG A 88 23.87 16.84 3.17
C ARG A 88 23.31 16.72 1.76
N ASN A 89 22.97 15.51 1.32
CA ASN A 89 22.47 15.26 -0.03
C ASN A 89 20.95 15.12 -0.05
N ILE A 90 20.33 14.76 1.08
CA ILE A 90 18.88 14.56 1.17
C ILE A 90 18.16 15.91 1.19
N ASP A 91 17.09 16.03 0.39
CA ASP A 91 16.19 17.17 0.40
C ASP A 91 14.88 16.85 1.13
N ILE A 92 14.37 15.62 0.96
CA ILE A 92 13.11 15.16 1.56
C ILE A 92 13.30 13.79 2.19
N ILE A 93 12.85 13.64 3.44
CA ILE A 93 12.69 12.36 4.13
C ILE A 93 11.19 12.09 4.22
N LEU A 94 10.72 11.14 3.43
CA LEU A 94 9.32 10.72 3.35
C LEU A 94 9.14 9.40 4.10
N PHE A 95 8.21 9.35 5.05
CA PHE A 95 8.02 8.19 5.92
C PHE A 95 6.55 8.01 6.32
N HIS A 96 6.23 6.81 6.78
CA HIS A 96 4.91 6.47 7.32
C HIS A 96 4.83 6.66 8.83
N GLN A 97 3.61 6.61 9.38
CA GLN A 97 3.34 6.83 10.81
C GLN A 97 4.22 5.94 11.71
N MET A 98 4.45 4.68 11.32
CA MET A 98 5.27 3.75 12.11
C MET A 98 6.73 4.20 12.32
N SER A 99 7.25 5.10 11.49
CA SER A 99 8.59 5.69 11.62
C SER A 99 8.59 7.07 12.26
N SER A 100 7.43 7.74 12.37
CA SER A 100 7.32 9.12 12.85
C SER A 100 8.00 9.34 14.20
N PHE A 101 7.70 8.51 15.20
CA PHE A 101 8.30 8.61 16.53
C PHE A 101 9.85 8.54 16.49
N TRP A 102 10.39 7.72 15.60
CA TRP A 102 11.84 7.50 15.47
C TRP A 102 12.57 8.61 14.73
N MET A 103 11.84 9.48 14.03
CA MET A 103 12.42 10.59 13.27
C MET A 103 12.62 11.85 14.12
N ILE A 104 12.05 11.92 15.33
CA ILE A 104 12.17 13.08 16.24
C ILE A 104 13.63 13.42 16.56
N PRO A 105 14.52 12.47 16.90
CA PRO A 105 15.92 12.80 17.19
C PRO A 105 16.63 13.43 15.99
N LEU A 106 16.31 12.95 14.76
CA LEU A 106 16.85 13.51 13.53
C LEU A 106 16.29 14.91 13.25
N ARG A 107 15.01 15.14 13.54
CA ARG A 107 14.40 16.48 13.48
C ARG A 107 15.07 17.45 14.45
N LEU A 108 15.29 17.05 15.70
CA LEU A 108 15.98 17.89 16.68
C LEU A 108 17.42 18.21 16.24
N LEU A 109 18.13 17.22 15.71
CA LEU A 109 19.47 17.43 15.16
C LEU A 109 19.46 18.38 13.96
N SER A 110 18.42 18.32 13.11
CA SER A 110 18.29 19.21 11.95
C SER A 110 18.31 20.70 12.33
N LEU A 111 17.85 21.05 13.53
CA LEU A 111 17.85 22.43 14.03
C LEU A 111 19.26 23.01 14.18
N PHE A 112 20.29 22.17 14.25
CA PHE A 112 21.70 22.60 14.39
C PHE A 112 22.50 22.44 13.10
N LEU A 113 21.91 21.88 12.05
CA LEU A 113 22.58 21.62 10.78
C LEU A 113 22.20 22.67 9.72
N TRP A 114 23.17 23.02 8.87
CA TRP A 114 23.00 24.02 7.82
C TRP A 114 21.97 23.59 6.78
N LYS A 115 22.13 22.38 6.20
CA LYS A 115 21.11 21.79 5.33
C LYS A 115 20.10 21.05 6.20
N ARG A 116 18.81 21.28 5.95
CA ARG A 116 17.71 20.67 6.67
C ARG A 116 16.79 19.95 5.68
N PRO A 117 16.86 18.62 5.59
CA PRO A 117 15.88 17.84 4.87
C PRO A 117 14.47 18.13 5.42
N LEU A 118 13.48 18.18 4.53
CA LEU A 118 12.08 18.28 4.91
C LEU A 118 11.59 16.92 5.39
N PHE A 119 10.91 16.89 6.53
CA PHE A 119 10.29 15.69 7.09
C PHE A 119 8.83 15.64 6.67
N VAL A 120 8.48 14.63 5.88
CA VAL A 120 7.16 14.50 5.25
C VAL A 120 6.52 13.19 5.67
N LEU A 121 5.31 13.27 6.20
CA LEU A 121 4.52 12.10 6.56
C LEU A 121 3.61 11.70 5.39
N ASP A 122 3.69 10.45 4.95
CA ASP A 122 2.78 9.89 3.94
C ASP A 122 1.78 8.93 4.59
N THR A 123 0.49 9.27 4.50
CA THR A 123 -0.61 8.46 5.03
C THR A 123 -1.30 7.73 3.88
N ARG A 124 -1.12 6.40 3.82
CA ARG A 124 -1.72 5.55 2.78
C ARG A 124 -2.75 4.55 3.32
N THR A 125 -2.92 4.47 4.63
CA THR A 125 -3.83 3.53 5.27
C THR A 125 -4.38 4.10 6.58
N LEU A 126 -5.60 3.70 6.90
CA LEU A 126 -6.25 3.93 8.18
C LEU A 126 -6.51 2.57 8.84
N PRO A 127 -6.59 2.49 10.18
CA PRO A 127 -7.04 1.27 10.82
C PRO A 127 -8.46 0.88 10.36
N MET A 128 -8.58 -0.22 9.61
CA MET A 128 -9.85 -0.69 9.00
C MET A 128 -10.50 -1.87 9.73
N GLU A 129 -9.95 -2.38 10.84
CA GLU A 129 -10.55 -3.52 11.56
C GLU A 129 -11.82 -3.07 12.33
N HIS A 130 -12.88 -3.90 12.38
CA HIS A 130 -14.12 -3.57 13.11
C HIS A 130 -13.89 -3.51 14.63
N THR A 131 -14.32 -2.42 15.28
CA THR A 131 -14.13 -2.16 16.72
C THR A 131 -14.70 -3.23 17.66
N GLU A 132 -15.72 -3.97 17.20
CA GLU A 132 -16.43 -4.98 17.98
C GLU A 132 -15.63 -6.29 18.14
N ASN A 133 -14.65 -6.54 17.27
CA ASN A 133 -13.80 -7.74 17.30
C ASN A 133 -12.32 -7.44 17.61
N LEU A 134 -11.99 -6.21 18.02
CA LEU A 134 -10.60 -5.85 18.30
C LEU A 134 -10.11 -6.50 19.60
N GLY A 135 -9.08 -7.33 19.47
CA GLY A 135 -8.30 -7.74 20.62
C GLY A 135 -7.63 -6.53 21.30
N LEU A 136 -7.13 -6.72 22.51
CA LEU A 136 -6.39 -5.68 23.24
C LEU A 136 -5.22 -5.11 22.41
N LYS A 137 -4.56 -5.96 21.63
CA LYS A 137 -3.45 -5.57 20.74
C LYS A 137 -3.89 -4.59 19.65
N ASP A 138 -5.04 -4.82 19.03
CA ASP A 138 -5.49 -4.00 17.91
C ASP A 138 -5.99 -2.65 18.42
N ARG A 139 -6.67 -2.62 19.57
CA ARG A 139 -7.00 -1.37 20.28
C ARG A 139 -5.76 -0.53 20.59
N LEU A 140 -4.69 -1.16 21.08
CA LEU A 140 -3.42 -0.49 21.33
C LEU A 140 -2.78 0.02 20.03
N ARG A 141 -2.86 -0.73 18.94
CA ARG A 141 -2.36 -0.31 17.61
C ARG A 141 -3.11 0.91 17.09
N VAL A 142 -4.45 0.93 17.20
CA VAL A 142 -5.27 2.08 16.81
C VAL A 142 -4.95 3.29 17.68
N ALA A 143 -4.87 3.12 19.00
CA ALA A 143 -4.51 4.20 19.92
C ALA A 143 -3.12 4.77 19.60
N PHE A 144 -2.14 3.91 19.33
CA PHE A 144 -0.80 4.31 18.93
C PHE A 144 -0.82 5.05 17.59
N PHE A 145 -1.55 4.56 16.59
CA PHE A 145 -1.72 5.22 15.29
C PHE A 145 -2.29 6.64 15.45
N MET A 146 -3.36 6.79 16.24
CA MET A 146 -3.98 8.09 16.51
C MET A 146 -3.05 9.02 17.27
N PHE A 147 -2.34 8.51 18.27
CA PHE A 147 -1.33 9.25 19.02
C PHE A 147 -0.24 9.80 18.08
N VAL A 148 0.34 8.92 17.26
CA VAL A 148 1.40 9.29 16.31
C VAL A 148 0.89 10.30 15.30
N THR A 149 -0.31 10.11 14.76
CA THR A 149 -0.91 11.01 13.78
C THR A 149 -1.11 12.40 14.36
N ASN A 150 -1.68 12.50 15.56
CA ASN A 150 -1.86 13.78 16.26
C ASN A 150 -0.52 14.45 16.60
N TYR A 151 0.45 13.69 17.11
CA TYR A 151 1.75 14.21 17.50
C TYR A 151 2.59 14.67 16.30
N SER A 152 2.50 13.97 15.16
CA SER A 152 3.26 14.32 13.94
C SER A 152 2.98 15.75 13.48
N ARG A 153 1.75 16.25 13.67
CA ARG A 153 1.35 17.63 13.35
C ARG A 153 2.19 18.70 14.04
N LEU A 154 2.89 18.37 15.13
CA LEU A 154 3.69 19.33 15.87
C LEU A 154 5.05 19.60 15.22
N TRP A 155 5.59 18.66 14.44
CA TRP A 155 7.00 18.71 14.07
C TRP A 155 7.32 18.40 12.61
N VAL A 156 6.43 17.72 11.87
CA VAL A 156 6.63 17.47 10.43
C VAL A 156 6.46 18.74 9.62
N ASP A 157 7.22 18.85 8.52
CA ASP A 157 7.15 19.99 7.61
C ASP A 157 5.95 19.86 6.65
N GLY A 158 5.59 18.63 6.29
CA GLY A 158 4.52 18.32 5.36
C GLY A 158 3.83 16.98 5.60
N GLN A 159 2.62 16.85 5.10
CA GLN A 159 1.82 15.64 5.13
C GLN A 159 1.12 15.42 3.80
N LEU A 160 1.12 14.17 3.37
CA LEU A 160 0.44 13.68 2.17
C LEU A 160 -0.56 12.61 2.59
N ALA A 161 -1.63 12.49 1.81
CA ALA A 161 -2.59 11.40 1.93
C ALA A 161 -2.89 10.82 0.54
N ILE A 162 -3.32 9.56 0.48
CA ILE A 162 -3.68 8.93 -0.78
C ILE A 162 -5.02 9.43 -1.36
N THR A 163 -5.90 9.99 -0.52
CA THR A 163 -7.18 10.59 -0.93
C THR A 163 -7.53 11.80 -0.06
N GLU A 164 -8.43 12.69 -0.55
CA GLU A 164 -8.95 13.82 0.24
C GLU A 164 -9.72 13.36 1.48
N PRO A 165 -10.66 12.39 1.41
CA PRO A 165 -11.36 11.92 2.61
C PRO A 165 -10.41 11.37 3.68
N MET A 166 -9.28 10.75 3.28
CA MET A 166 -8.28 10.30 4.24
C MET A 166 -7.57 11.46 4.93
N ALA A 167 -7.25 12.53 4.20
CA ALA A 167 -6.67 13.74 4.78
C ALA A 167 -7.62 14.42 5.78
N GLU A 168 -8.91 14.45 5.46
CA GLU A 168 -9.97 14.98 6.32
C GLU A 168 -10.15 14.13 7.58
N ALA A 169 -10.23 12.80 7.43
CA ALA A 169 -10.39 11.85 8.54
C ALA A 169 -9.27 11.97 9.58
N ILE A 170 -8.03 12.13 9.12
CA ILE A 170 -6.88 12.34 10.01
C ILE A 170 -6.61 13.81 10.33
N LYS A 171 -7.47 14.73 9.87
CA LYS A 171 -7.42 16.17 10.15
C LYS A 171 -6.03 16.76 9.91
N ILE A 172 -5.48 16.57 8.71
CA ILE A 172 -4.20 17.19 8.34
C ILE A 172 -4.36 18.73 8.44
N PRO A 173 -3.50 19.45 9.18
CA PRO A 173 -3.58 20.90 9.27
C PRO A 173 -3.33 21.55 7.90
N PRO A 174 -4.08 22.59 7.49
CA PRO A 174 -3.91 23.24 6.18
C PRO A 174 -2.47 23.68 5.89
N ARG A 175 -1.75 24.20 6.89
CA ARG A 175 -0.34 24.61 6.79
C ARG A 175 0.65 23.46 6.48
N GLN A 176 0.25 22.21 6.71
CA GLN A 176 1.03 21.01 6.52
C GLN A 176 0.47 20.12 5.41
N TYR A 177 -0.71 20.44 4.87
CA TYR A 177 -1.32 19.66 3.82
C TYR A 177 -0.66 19.98 2.49
N TRP A 178 0.21 19.08 2.03
CA TRP A 178 0.92 19.25 0.77
C TRP A 178 0.15 18.67 -0.42
N GLY A 179 -0.94 17.95 -0.17
CA GLY A 179 -1.88 17.48 -1.18
C GLY A 179 -2.15 15.98 -1.12
N VAL A 180 -2.91 15.53 -2.12
CA VAL A 180 -3.17 14.12 -2.36
C VAL A 180 -2.08 13.53 -3.25
N TRP A 181 -1.49 12.42 -2.81
CA TRP A 181 -0.60 11.60 -3.61
C TRP A 181 -1.21 10.20 -3.81
N PRO A 182 -2.08 10.05 -4.82
CA PRO A 182 -2.84 8.84 -5.02
C PRO A 182 -1.94 7.67 -5.43
N SER A 183 -2.45 6.44 -5.34
CA SER A 183 -1.82 5.33 -6.05
C SER A 183 -1.98 5.53 -7.55
N GLY A 184 -0.90 5.34 -8.29
CA GLY A 184 -0.90 5.30 -9.74
C GLY A 184 -0.99 3.87 -10.28
N VAL A 185 -1.24 3.76 -11.57
CA VAL A 185 -1.13 2.50 -12.33
C VAL A 185 -0.20 2.74 -13.52
N ASP A 186 0.60 1.73 -13.84
CA ASP A 186 1.41 1.67 -15.06
C ASP A 186 0.48 1.39 -16.25
N ALA A 187 -0.04 2.44 -16.89
CA ALA A 187 -1.07 2.31 -17.92
C ALA A 187 -0.61 1.54 -19.16
N GLU A 188 0.66 1.68 -19.55
CA GLU A 188 1.25 0.99 -20.71
C GLU A 188 1.15 -0.53 -20.55
N ARG A 189 1.36 -1.04 -19.33
CA ARG A 189 1.24 -2.47 -19.00
C ARG A 189 -0.14 -3.07 -19.28
N PHE A 190 -1.20 -2.25 -19.21
CA PHE A 190 -2.58 -2.72 -19.42
C PHE A 190 -3.10 -2.41 -20.83
N GLN A 191 -2.30 -1.76 -21.67
CA GLN A 191 -2.75 -1.26 -22.97
C GLN A 191 -3.10 -2.39 -23.95
N ASP A 192 -2.24 -3.41 -24.06
CA ASP A 192 -2.42 -4.51 -25.01
C ASP A 192 -3.67 -5.34 -24.65
N VAL A 193 -3.76 -5.75 -23.38
CA VAL A 193 -4.88 -6.57 -22.87
C VAL A 193 -6.23 -5.84 -22.91
N GLN A 194 -6.23 -4.50 -22.90
CA GLN A 194 -7.48 -3.74 -23.04
C GLN A 194 -8.13 -3.98 -24.41
N THR A 195 -7.32 -4.13 -25.46
CA THR A 195 -7.81 -4.31 -26.84
C THR A 195 -8.31 -5.72 -27.12
N GLU A 196 -7.89 -6.69 -26.33
CA GLU A 196 -8.22 -8.12 -26.46
C GLU A 196 -9.44 -8.54 -25.61
N ARG A 197 -10.06 -7.59 -24.90
CA ARG A 197 -11.23 -7.89 -24.06
C ARG A 197 -12.46 -8.23 -24.92
N HIS A 198 -13.10 -9.34 -24.57
CA HIS A 198 -14.36 -9.77 -25.14
C HIS A 198 -15.51 -9.49 -24.17
N TRP A 199 -16.59 -8.87 -24.66
CA TRP A 199 -17.81 -8.65 -23.88
C TRP A 199 -18.77 -9.85 -24.05
N PRO A 200 -19.57 -10.17 -23.03
CA PRO A 200 -20.48 -11.32 -23.09
C PRO A 200 -21.59 -11.06 -24.12
N GLN A 201 -22.00 -12.11 -24.81
CA GLN A 201 -23.20 -12.09 -25.65
C GLN A 201 -24.45 -12.42 -24.82
N ALA A 202 -25.62 -12.31 -25.43
CA ALA A 202 -26.88 -12.67 -24.77
C ALA A 202 -26.87 -14.17 -24.40
N GLY A 203 -27.03 -14.46 -23.10
CA GLY A 203 -27.00 -15.82 -22.56
C GLY A 203 -25.62 -16.26 -22.04
N ASP A 204 -24.55 -15.53 -22.35
CA ASP A 204 -23.23 -15.79 -21.76
C ASP A 204 -23.18 -15.32 -20.31
N PRO A 205 -22.41 -16.00 -19.44
CA PRO A 205 -22.21 -15.55 -18.08
C PRO A 205 -21.47 -14.21 -18.00
N VAL A 206 -21.90 -13.35 -17.08
CA VAL A 206 -21.14 -12.15 -16.72
C VAL A 206 -20.00 -12.54 -15.78
N ARG A 207 -18.76 -12.25 -16.17
CA ARG A 207 -17.54 -12.60 -15.45
C ARG A 207 -17.06 -11.45 -14.58
N TYR A 208 -17.01 -11.69 -13.29
CA TYR A 208 -16.50 -10.78 -12.27
C TYR A 208 -15.09 -11.17 -11.84
N VAL A 209 -14.25 -10.20 -11.49
CA VAL A 209 -12.91 -10.46 -10.96
C VAL A 209 -12.59 -9.62 -9.75
N TYR A 210 -12.00 -10.25 -8.74
CA TYR A 210 -11.36 -9.59 -7.61
C TYR A 210 -9.87 -9.98 -7.55
N VAL A 211 -8.99 -9.00 -7.42
CA VAL A 211 -7.56 -9.21 -7.17
C VAL A 211 -7.15 -8.41 -5.95
N GLY A 212 -6.67 -9.07 -4.89
CA GLY A 212 -6.17 -8.37 -3.70
C GLY A 212 -6.19 -9.20 -2.43
N ALA A 213 -6.04 -8.51 -1.29
CA ALA A 213 -6.10 -9.15 0.03
C ALA A 213 -7.51 -9.71 0.31
N LEU A 214 -7.60 -10.93 0.83
CA LEU A 214 -8.86 -11.58 1.18
C LEU A 214 -9.17 -11.37 2.67
N SER A 215 -9.82 -10.26 3.00
CA SER A 215 -10.19 -9.92 4.37
C SER A 215 -11.68 -9.62 4.50
N THR A 216 -12.21 -9.69 5.72
CA THR A 216 -13.64 -9.48 5.99
C THR A 216 -14.12 -8.10 5.55
N GLU A 217 -13.26 -7.09 5.67
CA GLU A 217 -13.51 -5.70 5.28
C GLU A 217 -13.68 -5.53 3.76
N ARG A 218 -13.36 -6.56 2.96
CA ARG A 218 -13.56 -6.58 1.51
C ARG A 218 -14.89 -7.19 1.09
N ASN A 219 -15.73 -7.59 2.07
CA ASN A 219 -17.07 -8.15 1.90
C ASN A 219 -17.24 -9.14 0.72
N LEU A 220 -16.21 -9.95 0.44
CA LEU A 220 -16.19 -10.83 -0.73
C LEU A 220 -17.22 -11.96 -0.58
N LEU A 221 -17.38 -12.49 0.63
CA LEU A 221 -18.42 -13.48 0.93
C LEU A 221 -19.83 -12.93 0.67
N GLY A 222 -20.10 -11.68 1.06
CA GLY A 222 -21.40 -11.04 0.82
C GLY A 222 -21.69 -10.93 -0.67
N PHE A 223 -20.69 -10.48 -1.44
CA PHE A 223 -20.81 -10.38 -2.90
C PHE A 223 -20.97 -11.75 -3.59
N CYS A 224 -20.20 -12.76 -3.18
CA CYS A 224 -20.33 -14.12 -3.70
C CYS A 224 -21.73 -14.71 -3.48
N ARG A 225 -22.33 -14.47 -2.32
CA ARG A 225 -23.71 -14.91 -2.03
C ARG A 225 -24.73 -14.21 -2.92
N ALA A 226 -24.52 -12.93 -3.22
CA ALA A 226 -25.38 -12.19 -4.14
C ALA A 226 -25.28 -12.76 -5.57
N LEU A 227 -24.09 -13.19 -6.01
CA LEU A 227 -23.91 -13.84 -7.31
C LEU A 227 -24.59 -15.22 -7.37
N GLU A 228 -24.49 -16.03 -6.32
CA GLU A 228 -25.20 -17.32 -6.28
C GLU A 228 -26.72 -17.12 -6.32
N GLN A 229 -27.23 -16.09 -5.62
CA GLN A 229 -28.66 -15.72 -5.70
C GLN A 229 -29.06 -15.30 -7.12
N ALA A 230 -28.26 -14.46 -7.78
CA ALA A 230 -28.52 -14.04 -9.16
C ALA A 230 -28.53 -15.24 -10.12
N ASN A 231 -27.61 -16.19 -9.96
CA ASN A 231 -27.59 -17.43 -10.74
C ASN A 231 -28.84 -18.28 -10.49
N ALA A 232 -29.32 -18.39 -9.25
CA ALA A 232 -30.56 -19.08 -8.92
C ALA A 232 -31.80 -18.43 -9.56
N GLU A 233 -31.74 -17.12 -9.82
CA GLU A 233 -32.76 -16.34 -10.53
C GLU A 233 -32.61 -16.38 -12.07
N GLY A 234 -31.67 -17.18 -12.58
CA GLY A 234 -31.44 -17.36 -14.01
C GLY A 234 -30.56 -16.29 -14.65
N ILE A 235 -29.83 -15.51 -13.87
CA ILE A 235 -28.84 -14.53 -14.34
C ILE A 235 -27.45 -15.17 -14.27
N PRO A 236 -26.89 -15.67 -15.38
CA PRO A 236 -25.64 -16.42 -15.35
C PRO A 236 -24.47 -15.50 -14.98
N CYS A 237 -23.78 -15.83 -13.89
CA CYS A 237 -22.64 -15.08 -13.38
C CYS A 237 -21.50 -16.00 -12.97
N GLU A 238 -20.27 -15.60 -13.28
CA GLU A 238 -19.03 -16.26 -12.87
C GLU A 238 -18.15 -15.28 -12.10
N MET A 239 -17.38 -15.75 -11.12
CA MET A 239 -16.45 -14.93 -10.37
C MET A 239 -15.10 -15.59 -10.21
N LEU A 240 -14.05 -14.82 -10.54
CA LEU A 240 -12.67 -15.17 -10.27
C LEU A 240 -12.13 -14.33 -9.11
N ILE A 241 -11.58 -15.00 -8.09
CA ILE A 241 -10.96 -14.36 -6.92
C ILE A 241 -9.49 -14.74 -6.89
N VAL A 242 -8.61 -13.74 -6.88
CA VAL A 242 -7.16 -13.94 -6.87
C VAL A 242 -6.56 -13.24 -5.65
N GLY A 243 -5.93 -14.00 -4.76
CA GLY A 243 -5.31 -13.43 -3.58
C GLY A 243 -5.17 -14.38 -2.41
N GLY A 244 -4.87 -13.81 -1.24
CA GLY A 244 -4.75 -14.54 0.02
C GLY A 244 -5.10 -13.64 1.21
N GLY A 245 -5.44 -14.25 2.34
CA GLY A 245 -5.77 -13.50 3.56
C GLY A 245 -6.59 -14.29 4.58
N THR A 246 -7.12 -13.57 5.56
CA THR A 246 -7.83 -14.16 6.71
C THR A 246 -9.16 -14.80 6.32
N GLN A 247 -9.81 -14.37 5.23
CA GLN A 247 -11.09 -14.91 4.77
C GLN A 247 -10.94 -16.04 3.73
N GLU A 248 -9.71 -16.47 3.45
CA GLU A 248 -9.42 -17.44 2.38
C GLU A 248 -10.14 -18.79 2.59
N ALA A 249 -10.19 -19.30 3.82
CA ALA A 249 -10.82 -20.58 4.12
C ALA A 249 -12.34 -20.56 3.84
N ASP A 250 -13.03 -19.50 4.26
CA ASP A 250 -14.48 -19.35 4.07
C ASP A 250 -14.83 -19.18 2.59
N LEU A 251 -14.04 -18.41 1.86
CA LEU A 251 -14.22 -18.23 0.41
C LEU A 251 -13.99 -19.55 -0.34
N LYS A 252 -13.00 -20.36 0.06
CA LYS A 252 -12.74 -21.68 -0.52
C LYS A 252 -13.90 -22.64 -0.28
N ALA A 253 -14.47 -22.62 0.93
CA ALA A 253 -15.63 -23.43 1.27
C ALA A 253 -16.84 -23.06 0.40
N LEU A 254 -17.09 -21.76 0.18
CA LEU A 254 -18.16 -21.28 -0.69
C LEU A 254 -17.91 -21.64 -2.16
N ALA A 255 -16.68 -21.45 -2.66
CA ALA A 255 -16.31 -21.80 -4.02
C ALA A 255 -16.53 -23.29 -4.31
N ALA A 256 -16.24 -24.17 -3.35
CA ALA A 256 -16.44 -25.61 -3.48
C ALA A 256 -17.91 -26.02 -3.70
N THR A 257 -18.87 -25.19 -3.27
CA THR A 257 -20.31 -25.45 -3.43
C THR A 257 -20.92 -24.69 -4.61
N SER A 258 -20.15 -23.89 -5.35
CA SER A 258 -20.64 -23.03 -6.44
C SER A 258 -20.71 -23.70 -7.82
N GLU A 259 -20.44 -25.01 -7.91
CA GLU A 259 -20.39 -25.75 -9.18
C GLU A 259 -19.42 -25.13 -10.21
N GLY A 260 -18.35 -24.49 -9.74
CA GLY A 260 -17.33 -23.86 -10.59
C GLY A 260 -17.63 -22.43 -11.03
N ARG A 261 -18.81 -21.87 -10.66
CA ARG A 261 -19.16 -20.47 -10.92
C ARG A 261 -18.27 -19.50 -10.16
N ILE A 262 -17.80 -19.89 -8.97
CA ILE A 262 -16.87 -19.09 -8.16
C ILE A 262 -15.55 -19.86 -8.07
N GLN A 263 -14.49 -19.23 -8.55
CA GLN A 263 -13.16 -19.80 -8.60
C GLN A 263 -12.19 -18.96 -7.78
N MET A 264 -11.29 -19.64 -7.08
CA MET A 264 -10.22 -19.02 -6.31
C MET A 264 -8.86 -19.44 -6.83
N LEU A 265 -7.99 -18.46 -7.05
CA LEU A 265 -6.59 -18.64 -7.35
C LEU A 265 -5.74 -18.09 -6.20
N PRO A 266 -4.57 -18.69 -5.91
CA PRO A 266 -3.60 -18.12 -5.00
C PRO A 266 -3.09 -16.76 -5.52
N PRO A 267 -2.35 -15.99 -4.70
CA PRO A 267 -1.65 -14.81 -5.19
C PRO A 267 -0.76 -15.15 -6.39
N VAL A 268 -0.84 -14.33 -7.44
CA VAL A 268 -0.04 -14.48 -8.67
C VAL A 268 1.00 -13.36 -8.78
N PRO A 269 2.06 -13.56 -9.58
CA PRO A 269 2.98 -12.49 -9.96
C PRO A 269 2.28 -11.26 -10.57
N HIS A 270 2.78 -10.06 -10.26
CA HIS A 270 2.15 -8.80 -10.67
C HIS A 270 2.08 -8.61 -12.21
N ASP A 271 3.00 -9.20 -12.95
CA ASP A 271 3.02 -9.19 -14.41
C ASP A 271 1.93 -10.06 -15.05
N GLN A 272 1.32 -10.99 -14.31
CA GLN A 272 0.18 -11.82 -14.78
C GLN A 272 -1.19 -11.17 -14.54
N ILE A 273 -1.25 -10.10 -13.73
CA ILE A 273 -2.51 -9.42 -13.42
C ILE A 273 -3.25 -8.88 -14.66
N PRO A 274 -2.58 -8.24 -15.65
CA PRO A 274 -3.27 -7.76 -16.85
C PRO A 274 -4.05 -8.86 -17.59
N GLU A 275 -3.45 -10.03 -17.80
CA GLU A 275 -4.08 -11.17 -18.49
C GLU A 275 -5.28 -11.74 -17.71
N LEU A 276 -5.23 -11.72 -16.38
CA LEU A 276 -6.36 -12.13 -15.54
C LEU A 276 -7.52 -11.14 -15.63
N LEU A 277 -7.22 -9.83 -15.59
CA LEU A 277 -8.25 -8.78 -15.70
C LEU A 277 -8.88 -8.72 -17.10
N MET A 278 -8.16 -9.17 -18.13
CA MET A 278 -8.66 -9.27 -19.50
C MET A 278 -9.82 -10.27 -19.64
N GLN A 279 -9.77 -11.37 -18.87
CA GLN A 279 -10.75 -12.46 -18.94
C GLN A 279 -12.10 -12.12 -18.29
N ALA A 280 -12.16 -11.00 -17.56
CA ALA A 280 -13.33 -10.56 -16.83
C ALA A 280 -14.00 -9.35 -17.48
N HIS A 281 -15.32 -9.25 -17.28
CA HIS A 281 -16.12 -8.12 -17.74
C HIS A 281 -16.12 -7.00 -16.71
N ILE A 282 -16.15 -7.36 -15.41
CA ILE A 282 -16.31 -6.40 -14.30
C ILE A 282 -15.28 -6.68 -13.21
N GLY A 283 -14.47 -5.68 -12.87
CA GLY A 283 -13.66 -5.69 -11.65
C GLY A 283 -14.51 -5.28 -10.45
N VAL A 284 -14.39 -6.00 -9.34
CA VAL A 284 -15.22 -5.77 -8.15
C VAL A 284 -14.39 -5.34 -6.95
N LEU A 285 -14.96 -4.45 -6.14
CA LEU A 285 -14.41 -4.05 -4.84
C LEU A 285 -15.58 -3.79 -3.87
N PRO A 286 -16.27 -4.86 -3.43
CA PRO A 286 -17.48 -4.73 -2.63
C PRO A 286 -17.09 -4.38 -1.19
N PHE A 287 -17.15 -3.12 -0.81
CA PHE A 287 -16.99 -2.77 0.60
C PHE A 287 -18.30 -3.01 1.37
N PRO A 288 -18.25 -3.24 2.70
CA PRO A 288 -19.44 -3.19 3.54
C PRO A 288 -20.15 -1.84 3.40
N ASP A 289 -21.47 -1.84 3.52
CA ASP A 289 -22.30 -0.63 3.49
C ASP A 289 -22.19 0.11 4.84
N GLU A 290 -21.03 0.71 5.09
CA GLU A 290 -20.75 1.50 6.29
C GLU A 290 -19.84 2.68 5.97
N GLN A 291 -20.16 3.86 6.55
CA GLN A 291 -19.25 4.99 6.55
C GLN A 291 -18.39 4.94 7.82
N ARG A 292 -17.08 4.68 7.66
CA ARG A 292 -16.14 4.64 8.79
C ARG A 292 -15.40 5.96 9.05
N PHE A 293 -15.21 6.74 8.00
CA PHE A 293 -14.40 7.96 8.02
C PHE A 293 -15.11 9.07 7.24
#